data_AF-C0XU22-F1
#
_entry.id   AF-C0XU22-F1
#
_cell.length_a   1.000
_cell.length_b   1.000
_cell.length_c   1.000
_cell.angle_alpha   90.00
_cell.angle_beta   90.00
_cell.angle_gamma   90.00
#
_symmetry.space_group_name_H-M   'P 1'
#
loop_
_entity.id
_entity.type
_entity.pdbx_description
1 polymer ?
#
loop_
_entity_poly.entity_id
_entity_poly.type
_entity_poly.pdbx_seq_one_letter_code
_entity_poly.pdbx_strand_id
1 'polypeptide(L)'
;MGVVVDGTTPANPSGPVSWLDTLRSGGGDLGNSIGRGFTDTVDGIAAAIGGAFKQGDPFAKIGVAAQEFRDGQIALRDRQDLIDKLLNYGSCYNPSSPNRPANTWFKVNFTAGIGAIRGVEVLPGGGLKLLSAGLWDIRSQIVSTTASGLLERWITWEVRVLTPSGSVHSRQIGKIVGRSSGHSTIVSSVMVPDPYYTIEVWVYSQNYRGSVIGYGPAYSRLTAQQVNSSTAGNDGSEPSGLADDAEEGA
;
A
#
# COMPACT_ATOMS: atom_id res chain seq x y z
N MET A 1 -28.83 -14.92 37.98
CA MET A 1 -27.60 -14.95 38.80
C MET A 1 -26.52 -14.31 37.95
N GLY A 2 -26.23 -13.01 38.06
CA GLY A 2 -25.41 -12.39 39.12
C GLY A 2 -23.93 -12.49 38.69
N VAL A 3 -23.08 -11.45 38.62
CA VAL A 3 -23.06 -10.15 39.30
C VAL A 3 -22.17 -9.17 38.50
N VAL A 4 -22.56 -7.89 38.46
CA VAL A 4 -21.72 -6.72 38.13
C VAL A 4 -20.98 -6.30 39.40
N VAL A 5 -19.66 -6.10 39.35
CA VAL A 5 -18.90 -5.45 40.43
C VAL A 5 -17.97 -4.39 39.82
N ASP A 6 -18.19 -3.16 40.26
CA ASP A 6 -17.47 -1.90 39.99
C ASP A 6 -17.60 -1.34 38.56
N GLY A 7 -18.32 -0.25 38.28
CA GLY A 7 -18.48 0.96 39.09
C GLY A 7 -17.75 2.16 38.49
N THR A 8 -16.84 1.94 37.53
CA THR A 8 -16.24 3.00 36.72
C THR A 8 -16.39 2.70 35.24
N THR A 9 -17.28 3.42 34.57
CA THR A 9 -17.21 3.61 33.11
C THR A 9 -15.76 3.96 32.76
N PRO A 10 -15.08 3.30 31.80
CA PRO A 10 -13.81 3.80 31.31
C PRO A 10 -14.05 5.23 30.84
N ALA A 11 -13.42 6.19 31.51
CA ALA A 11 -13.45 7.57 31.07
C ALA A 11 -12.96 7.57 29.63
N ASN A 12 -13.82 8.01 28.72
CA ASN A 12 -13.47 8.25 27.33
C ASN A 12 -12.24 9.17 27.34
N PRO A 13 -11.06 8.74 26.85
CA PRO A 13 -9.92 9.65 26.75
C PRO A 13 -10.27 10.64 25.64
N SER A 14 -10.85 11.76 26.06
CA SER A 14 -11.07 12.92 25.22
C SER A 14 -9.72 13.53 24.89
N GLY A 15 -9.08 13.01 23.84
CA GLY A 15 -7.81 13.50 23.31
C GLY A 15 -7.10 12.42 22.49
N PRO A 16 -6.29 12.80 21.48
CA PRO A 16 -5.48 11.85 20.74
C PRO A 16 -4.42 11.27 21.67
N VAL A 17 -4.66 10.07 22.19
CA VAL A 17 -3.65 9.33 22.96
C VAL A 17 -2.65 8.76 21.95
N SER A 18 -1.41 9.22 22.04
CA SER A 18 -0.33 8.76 21.17
C SER A 18 -0.13 7.25 21.36
N TRP A 19 0.08 6.52 20.26
CA TRP A 19 0.38 5.08 20.32
C TRP A 19 1.66 4.79 21.14
N LEU A 20 2.53 5.78 21.33
CA LEU A 20 3.67 5.75 22.25
C LEU A 20 3.25 5.63 23.72
N ASP A 21 2.15 6.26 24.13
CA ASP A 21 1.59 6.07 25.48
C ASP A 21 0.94 4.68 25.61
N THR A 22 0.45 4.12 24.50
CA THR A 22 -0.05 2.74 24.43
C THR A 22 1.10 1.72 24.43
N LEU A 23 2.26 2.05 23.86
CA LEU A 23 3.45 1.19 23.87
C LEU A 23 4.20 1.25 25.21
N ARG A 24 4.20 2.41 25.87
CA ARG A 24 4.71 2.58 27.24
C ARG A 24 3.85 1.89 28.30
N SER A 25 2.55 1.78 28.05
CA SER A 25 1.61 1.08 28.94
C SER A 25 1.38 -0.40 28.56
N GLY A 26 1.62 -0.80 27.31
CA GLY A 26 1.34 -2.14 26.79
C GLY A 26 2.55 -2.97 26.35
N GLY A 27 3.74 -2.38 26.22
CA GLY A 27 4.99 -3.08 25.93
C GLY A 27 5.80 -3.25 27.20
N GLY A 28 5.87 -4.47 27.74
CA GLY A 28 6.72 -4.81 28.89
C GLY A 28 8.21 -4.55 28.67
N ASP A 29 9.04 -5.10 29.55
CA ASP A 29 10.49 -4.87 29.73
C ASP A 29 11.34 -4.69 28.46
N LEU A 30 10.93 -5.25 27.32
CA LEU A 30 11.58 -5.12 26.01
C LEU A 30 11.50 -3.71 25.39
N GLY A 31 10.36 -3.02 25.50
CA GLY A 31 10.21 -1.65 24.97
C GLY A 31 10.99 -0.64 25.80
N ASN A 32 11.00 -0.85 27.12
CA ASN A 32 11.79 -0.06 28.07
C ASN A 32 13.28 -0.34 27.95
N SER A 33 13.72 -1.57 27.66
CA SER A 33 15.14 -1.91 27.50
C SER A 33 15.74 -1.41 26.20
N ILE A 34 15.00 -1.47 25.08
CA ILE A 34 15.45 -0.93 23.79
C ILE A 34 15.51 0.60 23.84
N GLY A 35 14.50 1.25 24.43
CA GLY A 35 14.48 2.71 24.60
C GLY A 35 15.61 3.22 25.49
N ARG A 36 15.88 2.53 26.62
CA ARG A 36 17.01 2.88 27.50
C ARG A 36 18.36 2.57 26.87
N GLY A 37 18.55 1.39 26.27
CA GLY A 37 19.82 1.00 25.67
C GLY A 37 20.31 1.93 24.54
N PHE A 38 19.38 2.45 23.74
CA PHE A 38 19.73 3.48 22.74
C PHE A 38 20.05 4.84 23.37
N THR A 39 19.27 5.27 24.36
CA THR A 39 19.49 6.55 25.05
C THR A 39 20.82 6.55 25.81
N ASP A 40 21.11 5.47 26.53
CA ASP A 40 22.34 5.30 27.30
C ASP A 40 23.59 5.23 26.41
N THR A 41 23.48 4.62 25.22
CA THR A 41 24.58 4.58 24.24
C THR A 41 24.85 5.98 23.65
N VAL A 42 23.80 6.73 23.31
CA VAL A 42 23.92 8.09 22.76
C VAL A 42 24.44 9.07 23.82
N ASP A 43 23.93 8.98 25.04
CA ASP A 43 24.38 9.81 26.16
C ASP A 43 25.82 9.45 26.58
N GLY A 44 26.21 8.17 26.50
CA GLY A 44 27.58 7.72 26.73
C GLY A 44 28.58 8.26 25.70
N ILE A 45 28.21 8.27 24.41
CA ILE A 45 29.03 8.87 23.34
C ILE A 45 29.10 10.40 23.52
N ALA A 46 28.00 11.05 23.88
CA ALA A 46 27.95 12.48 24.12
C ALA A 46 28.75 12.92 25.36
N ALA A 47 28.75 12.13 26.43
CA ALA A 47 29.57 12.37 27.62
C ALA A 47 31.07 12.14 27.34
N ALA A 48 31.40 11.12 26.55
CA ALA A 48 32.78 10.85 26.12
C ALA A 48 33.34 11.96 25.21
N ILE A 49 32.50 12.54 24.35
CA ILE A 49 32.87 13.67 23.48
C ILE A 49 32.86 14.99 24.27
N GLY A 50 31.84 15.26 25.07
CA GLY A 50 31.70 16.50 25.85
C GLY A 50 32.72 16.64 26.98
N GLY A 51 33.20 15.53 27.55
CA GLY A 51 34.26 15.52 28.57
C GLY A 51 35.67 15.76 28.01
N ALA A 52 35.87 15.61 26.69
CA ALA A 52 37.18 15.70 26.05
C ALA A 52 37.57 17.12 25.57
N PHE A 53 36.65 18.10 25.57
CA PHE A 53 36.90 19.40 24.95
C PHE A 53 36.59 20.56 25.90
N LYS A 54 37.63 21.15 26.50
CA LYS A 54 37.53 22.42 27.23
C LYS A 54 37.60 23.60 26.26
N GLN A 55 36.91 24.68 26.62
CA GLN A 55 36.76 25.91 25.84
C GLN A 55 38.13 26.55 25.56
N GLY A 56 38.59 26.47 24.31
CA GLY A 56 39.90 26.99 23.85
C GLY A 56 40.62 26.10 22.82
N ASP A 57 40.22 24.84 22.66
CA ASP A 57 40.85 23.90 21.72
C ASP A 57 40.38 24.12 20.26
N PRO A 58 41.25 23.85 19.25
CA PRO A 58 40.91 23.97 17.82
C PRO A 58 39.79 23.01 17.36
N PHE A 59 39.36 22.11 18.25
CA PHE A 59 38.24 21.19 18.07
C PHE A 59 36.88 21.77 18.49
N ALA A 60 36.79 23.03 18.96
CA ALA A 60 35.52 23.71 19.19
C ALA A 60 34.62 23.71 17.93
N LYS A 61 35.23 23.72 16.74
CA LYS A 61 34.52 23.56 15.45
C LYS A 61 33.91 22.16 15.28
N ILE A 62 34.52 21.13 15.85
CA ILE A 62 33.95 19.77 15.89
C ILE A 62 32.79 19.71 16.88
N GLY A 63 32.85 20.43 18.00
CA GLY A 63 31.72 20.53 18.95
C GLY A 63 30.46 21.16 18.33
N VAL A 64 30.62 22.18 17.49
CA VAL A 64 29.51 22.79 16.72
C VAL A 64 29.00 21.83 15.65
N ALA A 65 29.90 21.16 14.91
CA ALA A 65 29.49 20.14 13.94
C ALA A 65 28.75 18.98 14.62
N ALA A 66 29.19 18.53 15.79
CA ALA A 66 28.55 17.49 16.57
C ALA A 66 27.16 17.91 17.10
N GLN A 67 26.97 19.21 17.41
CA GLN A 67 25.65 19.77 17.72
C GLN A 67 24.74 19.79 16.49
N GLU A 68 25.22 20.21 15.31
CA GLU A 68 24.45 20.12 14.06
C GLU A 68 24.09 18.67 13.70
N PHE A 69 25.01 17.71 13.92
CA PHE A 69 24.72 16.29 13.76
C PHE A 69 23.68 15.79 14.76
N ARG A 70 23.72 16.25 16.02
CA ARG A 70 22.72 15.92 17.04
C ARG A 70 21.34 16.47 16.68
N ASP A 71 21.27 17.71 16.22
CA ASP A 71 20.03 18.34 15.78
C ASP A 71 19.48 17.69 14.51
N GLY A 72 20.34 17.33 13.55
CA GLY A 72 19.96 16.55 12.37
C GLY A 72 19.43 15.16 12.70
N GLN A 73 20.01 14.48 13.70
CA GLN A 73 19.51 13.17 14.15
C GLN A 73 18.25 13.27 15.01
N ILE A 74 18.08 14.33 15.81
CA ILE A 74 16.82 14.60 16.53
C ILE A 74 15.72 14.97 15.53
N ALA A 75 16.01 15.75 14.48
CA ALA A 75 15.07 16.02 13.39
C ALA A 75 14.70 14.77 12.58
N LEU A 76 15.61 13.78 12.48
CA LEU A 76 15.32 12.46 11.90
C LEU A 76 14.55 11.54 12.87
N ARG A 77 14.76 11.68 14.18
CA ARG A 77 14.00 10.97 15.23
C ARG A 77 12.56 11.48 15.31
N ASP A 78 12.37 12.79 15.25
CA ASP A 78 11.05 13.42 15.22
C ASP A 78 10.34 13.19 13.88
N ARG A 79 11.09 12.70 12.88
CA ARG A 79 10.58 12.10 11.64
C ARG A 79 10.00 10.68 11.80
N GLN A 80 9.87 10.15 13.02
CA GLN A 80 9.10 8.91 13.29
C GLN A 80 7.61 9.01 12.90
N ASP A 81 7.09 10.22 12.71
CA ASP A 81 5.80 10.47 12.06
C ASP A 81 5.76 9.98 10.59
N LEU A 82 6.92 9.75 9.96
CA LEU A 82 7.02 9.12 8.63
C LEU A 82 6.73 7.61 8.68
N ILE A 83 7.01 6.94 9.81
CA ILE A 83 6.71 5.51 9.98
C ILE A 83 5.20 5.31 10.24
N ASP A 84 4.56 6.25 10.94
CA ASP A 84 3.11 6.28 11.16
C ASP A 84 2.31 6.71 9.91
N LYS A 85 2.96 7.22 8.86
CA LYS A 85 2.30 7.53 7.57
C LYS A 85 2.24 6.35 6.60
N LEU A 86 2.91 5.23 6.89
CA LEU A 86 2.88 4.00 6.10
C LEU A 86 1.58 3.18 6.27
N LEU A 87 0.56 3.75 6.92
CA LEU A 87 -0.54 3.02 7.55
C LEU A 87 -1.76 2.74 6.65
N ASN A 88 -1.88 3.37 5.48
CA ASN A 88 -3.03 3.14 4.63
C ASN A 88 -2.75 1.99 3.64
N TYR A 89 -3.43 0.88 3.83
CA TYR A 89 -3.32 -0.31 3.00
C TYR A 89 -4.61 -1.14 3.03
N GLY A 90 -4.81 -1.91 1.97
CA GLY A 90 -5.87 -2.89 1.90
C GLY A 90 -5.53 -3.97 0.88
N SER A 91 -5.92 -5.20 1.17
CA SER A 91 -5.83 -6.31 0.22
C SER A 91 -7.13 -7.09 0.20
N CYS A 92 -7.54 -7.52 -0.99
CA CYS A 92 -8.71 -8.35 -1.18
C CYS A 92 -8.48 -9.37 -2.32
N TYR A 93 -9.37 -10.35 -2.41
CA TYR A 93 -9.35 -11.38 -3.45
C TYR A 93 -10.77 -11.60 -4.01
N ASN A 94 -10.84 -12.30 -5.14
CA ASN A 94 -12.09 -12.74 -5.74
C ASN A 94 -12.52 -14.07 -5.08
N PRO A 95 -13.57 -14.12 -4.25
CA PRO A 95 -13.91 -15.31 -3.47
C PRO A 95 -14.58 -16.42 -4.29
N SER A 96 -15.10 -16.11 -5.47
CA SER A 96 -15.87 -17.06 -6.27
C SER A 96 -15.55 -16.92 -7.75
N SER A 97 -15.64 -18.01 -8.50
CA SER A 97 -15.56 -17.93 -9.95
C SER A 97 -16.89 -17.39 -10.49
N PRO A 98 -16.90 -16.23 -11.16
CA PRO A 98 -18.10 -15.82 -11.85
C PRO A 98 -18.22 -16.62 -13.16
N ASN A 99 -19.41 -17.17 -13.43
CA ASN A 99 -19.78 -17.54 -14.80
C ASN A 99 -19.87 -16.25 -15.62
N ARG A 100 -19.00 -16.08 -16.61
CA ARG A 100 -18.94 -14.84 -17.41
C ARG A 100 -19.23 -15.08 -18.88
N PRO A 101 -19.88 -14.11 -19.56
CA PRO A 101 -20.13 -14.18 -20.99
C PRO A 101 -18.81 -14.09 -21.77
N ALA A 102 -18.74 -14.79 -22.90
CA ALA A 102 -17.65 -14.61 -23.86
C ALA A 102 -17.74 -13.24 -24.53
N ASN A 103 -16.60 -12.69 -24.97
CA ASN A 103 -16.52 -11.50 -25.82
C ASN A 103 -17.16 -10.24 -25.20
N THR A 104 -17.05 -10.09 -23.88
CA THR A 104 -17.50 -8.89 -23.18
C THR A 104 -16.53 -8.53 -22.05
N TRP A 105 -16.49 -7.24 -21.71
CA TRP A 105 -15.82 -6.76 -20.51
C TRP A 105 -16.67 -7.07 -19.29
N PHE A 106 -16.04 -7.58 -18.23
CA PHE A 106 -16.69 -7.75 -16.94
C PHE A 106 -15.75 -7.31 -15.82
N LYS A 107 -16.34 -6.80 -14.74
CA LYS A 107 -15.62 -6.49 -13.51
C LYS A 107 -15.35 -7.77 -12.70
N VAL A 108 -14.15 -7.91 -12.18
CA VAL A 108 -13.78 -8.99 -11.25
C VAL A 108 -14.23 -8.62 -9.84
N ASN A 109 -14.87 -9.56 -9.15
CA ASN A 109 -15.50 -9.32 -7.84
C ASN A 109 -14.49 -9.43 -6.69
N PHE A 110 -13.53 -8.50 -6.63
CA PHE A 110 -12.59 -8.39 -5.51
C PHE A 110 -13.31 -7.89 -4.23
N THR A 111 -13.97 -8.80 -3.52
CA THR A 111 -14.89 -8.46 -2.41
C THR A 111 -14.49 -9.05 -1.05
N ALA A 112 -13.58 -10.03 -1.03
CA ALA A 112 -13.16 -10.66 0.22
C ALA A 112 -11.83 -10.06 0.70
N GLY A 113 -11.85 -9.38 1.84
CA GLY A 113 -10.66 -8.76 2.44
C GLY A 113 -9.64 -9.78 2.95
N ILE A 114 -8.37 -9.37 3.00
CA ILE A 114 -7.25 -10.14 3.56
C ILE A 114 -6.57 -9.30 4.64
N GLY A 115 -6.58 -9.80 5.87
CA GLY A 115 -5.95 -9.12 7.01
C GLY A 115 -6.67 -7.84 7.42
N ALA A 116 -5.96 -6.98 8.16
CA ALA A 116 -6.44 -5.66 8.53
C ALA A 116 -6.46 -4.74 7.31
N ILE A 117 -7.39 -3.79 7.29
CA ILE A 117 -7.57 -2.82 6.22
C ILE A 117 -7.65 -1.44 6.88
N ARG A 118 -6.91 -0.47 6.35
CA ARG A 118 -6.84 0.89 6.89
C ARG A 118 -6.71 1.91 5.77
N GLY A 119 -7.48 3.00 5.84
CA GLY A 119 -7.47 4.04 4.80
C GLY A 119 -7.94 3.57 3.42
N VAL A 120 -8.51 2.37 3.36
CA VAL A 120 -9.07 1.73 2.17
C VAL A 120 -10.36 1.03 2.58
N GLU A 121 -11.32 0.94 1.68
CA GLU A 121 -12.57 0.19 1.87
C GLU A 121 -12.70 -0.86 0.76
N VAL A 122 -13.06 -2.10 1.10
CA VAL A 122 -13.37 -3.14 0.10
C VAL A 122 -14.81 -2.94 -0.35
N LEU A 123 -15.00 -2.76 -1.66
CA LEU A 123 -16.32 -2.46 -2.21
C LEU A 123 -17.17 -3.74 -2.34
N PRO A 124 -18.45 -3.73 -1.93
CA PRO A 124 -19.36 -4.87 -2.13
C PRO A 124 -19.52 -5.27 -3.60
N GLY A 125 -19.40 -4.30 -4.52
CA GLY A 125 -19.43 -4.51 -5.96
C GLY A 125 -18.09 -4.97 -6.57
N GLY A 126 -17.06 -5.19 -5.75
CA GLY A 126 -15.72 -5.55 -6.17
C GLY A 126 -14.81 -4.34 -6.37
N GLY A 127 -13.60 -4.42 -5.81
CA GLY A 127 -12.58 -3.38 -5.89
C GLY A 127 -12.21 -2.79 -4.53
N LEU A 128 -11.40 -1.75 -4.56
CA LEU A 128 -10.97 -1.00 -3.37
C LEU A 128 -11.32 0.48 -3.55
N LYS A 129 -11.80 1.16 -2.49
CA LYS A 129 -11.93 2.61 -2.45
C LYS A 129 -10.82 3.20 -1.57
N LEU A 130 -10.13 4.19 -2.09
CA LEU A 130 -9.03 4.89 -1.43
C LEU A 130 -9.59 6.03 -0.60
N LEU A 131 -9.36 6.07 0.70
CA LEU A 131 -10.00 7.05 1.60
C LEU A 131 -9.16 8.33 1.78
N SER A 132 -8.02 8.45 1.11
CA SER A 132 -7.14 9.60 1.18
C SER A 132 -6.45 9.90 -0.14
N ALA A 133 -6.13 11.18 -0.35
CA ALA A 133 -5.25 11.63 -1.42
C ALA A 133 -3.79 11.20 -1.19
N GLY A 134 -3.02 11.13 -2.26
CA GLY A 134 -1.59 10.84 -2.25
C GLY A 134 -1.15 9.86 -3.35
N LEU A 135 0.10 9.43 -3.29
CA LEU A 135 0.65 8.40 -4.17
C LEU A 135 0.32 7.00 -3.65
N TRP A 136 -0.28 6.17 -4.48
CA TRP A 136 -0.67 4.80 -4.15
C TRP A 136 0.06 3.78 -5.03
N ASP A 137 0.64 2.75 -4.41
CA ASP A 137 1.11 1.54 -5.07
C ASP A 137 -0.03 0.52 -5.15
N ILE A 138 -0.30 0.04 -6.36
CA ILE A 138 -1.41 -0.84 -6.69
C ILE A 138 -0.85 -2.10 -7.31
N ARG A 139 -1.22 -3.24 -6.76
CA ARG A 139 -0.82 -4.56 -7.26
C ARG A 139 -2.05 -5.40 -7.48
N SER A 140 -2.22 -5.89 -8.69
CA SER A 140 -3.28 -6.82 -9.01
C SER A 140 -2.68 -8.07 -9.65
N GLN A 141 -3.14 -9.22 -9.21
CA GLN A 141 -2.81 -10.52 -9.78
C GLN A 141 -4.10 -11.21 -10.18
N ILE A 142 -4.10 -11.74 -11.40
CA ILE A 142 -5.13 -12.66 -11.86
C ILE A 142 -4.48 -13.93 -12.42
N VAL A 143 -5.21 -15.03 -12.30
CA VAL A 143 -4.89 -16.27 -13.00
C VAL A 143 -6.02 -16.56 -13.97
N SER A 144 -5.69 -16.76 -15.24
CA SER A 144 -6.66 -17.26 -16.21
C SER A 144 -6.81 -18.77 -16.04
N THR A 145 -8.05 -19.23 -15.93
CA THR A 145 -8.35 -20.66 -15.88
C THR A 145 -8.71 -21.16 -17.28
N THR A 146 -8.22 -22.35 -17.63
CA THR A 146 -8.41 -22.93 -18.95
C THR A 146 -9.84 -23.47 -19.12
N ALA A 147 -10.48 -23.15 -20.24
CA ALA A 147 -11.38 -24.10 -20.88
C ALA A 147 -10.56 -24.81 -21.95
N SER A 148 -10.44 -26.13 -21.92
CA SER A 148 -9.69 -26.89 -22.94
C SER A 148 -10.18 -26.54 -24.35
N GLY A 149 -9.28 -26.24 -25.29
CA GLY A 149 -9.64 -25.88 -26.67
C GLY A 149 -8.45 -25.85 -27.63
N LEU A 150 -8.71 -26.03 -28.92
CA LEU A 150 -7.70 -26.10 -29.99
C LEU A 150 -7.22 -24.73 -30.48
N LEU A 151 -8.00 -23.66 -30.24
CA LEU A 151 -7.69 -22.31 -30.68
C LEU A 151 -6.87 -21.56 -29.62
N GLU A 152 -5.94 -20.73 -30.08
CA GLU A 152 -5.30 -19.73 -29.23
C GLU A 152 -6.37 -18.77 -28.70
N ARG A 153 -6.24 -18.42 -27.42
CA ARG A 153 -7.13 -17.46 -26.79
C ARG A 153 -6.29 -16.40 -26.10
N TRP A 154 -6.87 -15.22 -26.00
CA TRP A 154 -6.30 -14.16 -25.19
C TRP A 154 -7.34 -13.58 -24.24
N ILE A 155 -6.80 -13.15 -23.10
CA ILE A 155 -7.50 -12.34 -22.13
C ILE A 155 -6.79 -10.99 -22.09
N THR A 156 -7.56 -9.93 -22.29
CA THR A 156 -7.10 -8.57 -22.00
C THR A 156 -7.71 -8.18 -20.68
N TRP A 157 -6.94 -7.59 -19.79
CA TRP A 157 -7.45 -7.17 -18.49
C TRP A 157 -6.85 -5.83 -18.11
N GLU A 158 -7.56 -5.13 -17.24
CA GLU A 158 -7.23 -3.76 -16.87
C GLU A 158 -7.34 -3.59 -15.36
N VAL A 159 -6.38 -2.86 -14.80
CA VAL A 159 -6.56 -2.19 -13.52
C VAL A 159 -6.95 -0.76 -13.84
N ARG A 160 -8.13 -0.34 -13.37
CA ARG A 160 -8.66 1.01 -13.55
C ARG A 160 -8.71 1.69 -12.21
N VAL A 161 -8.14 2.89 -12.13
CA VAL A 161 -8.40 3.83 -11.05
C VAL A 161 -9.45 4.80 -11.56
N LEU A 162 -10.60 4.87 -10.88
CA LEU A 162 -11.71 5.75 -11.23
C LEU A 162 -11.76 6.93 -10.27
N THR A 163 -12.14 8.08 -10.80
CA THR A 163 -12.50 9.26 -10.01
C THR A 163 -13.76 8.99 -9.19
N PRO A 164 -14.09 9.83 -8.18
CA PRO A 164 -15.32 9.70 -7.41
C PRO A 164 -16.59 9.83 -8.26
N SER A 165 -16.51 10.47 -9.43
CA SER A 165 -17.63 10.55 -10.39
C SER A 165 -17.74 9.33 -11.31
N GLY A 166 -16.79 8.39 -11.23
CA GLY A 166 -16.77 7.14 -12.00
C GLY A 166 -16.06 7.22 -13.34
N SER A 167 -15.47 8.36 -13.70
CA SER A 167 -14.61 8.45 -14.89
C SER A 167 -13.26 7.77 -14.65
N VAL A 168 -12.61 7.25 -15.69
CA VAL A 168 -11.29 6.63 -15.57
C VAL A 168 -10.23 7.72 -15.37
N HIS A 169 -9.55 7.68 -14.23
CA HIS A 169 -8.38 8.51 -13.91
C HIS A 169 -7.10 7.91 -14.45
N SER A 170 -6.86 6.62 -14.16
CA SER A 170 -5.68 5.90 -14.63
C SER A 170 -6.06 4.48 -15.06
N ARG A 171 -5.32 3.94 -16.03
CA ARG A 171 -5.57 2.61 -16.60
C ARG A 171 -4.28 1.92 -16.98
N GLN A 172 -4.13 0.69 -16.51
CA GLN A 172 -3.04 -0.21 -16.88
C GLN A 172 -3.64 -1.45 -17.51
N ILE A 173 -3.04 -1.91 -18.61
CA ILE A 173 -3.56 -2.99 -19.44
C ILE A 173 -2.57 -4.15 -19.41
N GLY A 174 -3.07 -5.35 -19.16
CA GLY A 174 -2.35 -6.60 -19.25
C GLY A 174 -2.98 -7.50 -20.31
N LYS A 175 -2.14 -8.32 -20.96
CA LYS A 175 -2.61 -9.33 -21.91
C LYS A 175 -2.02 -10.69 -21.55
N ILE A 176 -2.88 -11.69 -21.45
CA ILE A 176 -2.49 -13.09 -21.31
C ILE A 176 -2.85 -13.78 -22.62
N VAL A 177 -1.85 -14.35 -23.29
CA VAL A 177 -2.04 -15.13 -24.52
C VAL A 177 -1.58 -16.56 -24.25
N GLY A 178 -2.38 -17.54 -24.63
CA GLY A 178 -1.96 -18.93 -24.52
C GLY A 178 -3.11 -19.94 -24.61
N ARG A 179 -2.72 -21.21 -24.55
CA ARG A 179 -3.63 -22.37 -24.58
C ARG A 179 -3.84 -23.01 -23.20
N SER A 180 -3.03 -22.62 -22.23
CA SER A 180 -3.06 -23.11 -20.85
C SER A 180 -3.42 -21.99 -19.88
N SER A 181 -3.53 -22.33 -18.60
CA SER A 181 -3.69 -21.34 -17.53
C SER A 181 -2.47 -20.42 -17.51
N GLY A 182 -2.71 -19.13 -17.33
CA GLY A 182 -1.68 -18.10 -17.33
C GLY A 182 -1.80 -17.23 -16.09
N HIS A 183 -0.65 -16.78 -15.58
CA HIS A 183 -0.58 -15.86 -14.46
C HIS A 183 -0.17 -14.49 -14.99
N SER A 184 -0.80 -13.43 -14.51
CA SER A 184 -0.42 -12.07 -14.84
C SER A 184 -0.58 -11.16 -13.64
N THR A 185 0.37 -10.24 -13.51
CA THR A 185 0.40 -9.25 -12.45
C THR A 185 0.58 -7.88 -13.07
N ILE A 186 -0.24 -6.93 -12.66
CA ILE A 186 -0.04 -5.50 -12.92
C ILE A 186 0.43 -4.87 -11.62
N VAL A 187 1.54 -4.15 -11.70
CA VAL A 187 2.07 -3.31 -10.63
C VAL A 187 2.09 -1.89 -11.19
N SER A 188 1.51 -0.95 -10.45
CA SER A 188 1.36 0.43 -10.89
C SER A 188 1.39 1.38 -9.71
N SER A 189 1.89 2.59 -9.92
CA SER A 189 1.75 3.68 -8.97
C SER A 189 0.90 4.79 -9.58
N VAL A 190 -0.07 5.29 -8.83
CA VAL A 190 -1.02 6.31 -9.28
C VAL A 190 -1.13 7.40 -8.23
N MET A 191 -1.01 8.66 -8.65
CA MET A 191 -1.30 9.80 -7.79
C MET A 191 -2.79 10.06 -7.78
N VAL A 192 -3.35 10.13 -6.59
CA VAL A 192 -4.76 10.38 -6.34
C VAL A 192 -4.88 11.77 -5.71
N PRO A 193 -5.47 12.76 -6.42
CA PRO A 193 -5.50 14.14 -5.95
C PRO A 193 -6.47 14.35 -4.79
N ASP A 194 -7.56 13.58 -4.74
CA ASP A 194 -8.62 13.69 -3.74
C ASP A 194 -9.04 12.31 -3.21
N PRO A 195 -9.63 12.23 -2.00
CA PRO A 195 -10.19 10.98 -1.49
C PRO A 195 -11.28 10.36 -2.39
N TYR A 196 -11.59 9.09 -2.13
CA TYR A 196 -12.70 8.32 -2.67
C TYR A 196 -12.57 7.82 -4.11
N TYR A 197 -11.35 7.83 -4.65
CA TYR A 197 -11.04 7.12 -5.89
C TYR A 197 -11.22 5.61 -5.70
N THR A 198 -11.64 4.92 -6.76
CA THR A 198 -11.89 3.48 -6.70
C THR A 198 -11.01 2.70 -7.67
N ILE A 199 -10.41 1.63 -7.20
CA ILE A 199 -9.64 0.69 -7.98
C ILE A 199 -10.54 -0.49 -8.36
N GLU A 200 -10.69 -0.71 -9.66
CA GLU A 200 -11.46 -1.82 -10.22
C GLU A 200 -10.60 -2.64 -11.17
N VAL A 201 -10.84 -3.96 -11.20
CA VAL A 201 -10.19 -4.86 -12.14
C VAL A 201 -11.22 -5.35 -13.15
N TRP A 202 -10.94 -5.11 -14.42
CA TRP A 202 -11.81 -5.46 -15.53
C TRP A 202 -11.13 -6.49 -16.43
N VAL A 203 -11.89 -7.43 -16.95
CA VAL A 203 -11.39 -8.50 -17.81
C VAL A 203 -12.27 -8.59 -19.04
N TYR A 204 -11.62 -8.68 -20.20
CA TYR A 204 -12.18 -9.08 -21.47
C TYR A 204 -11.61 -10.43 -21.87
N SER A 205 -12.49 -11.35 -22.21
CA SER A 205 -12.09 -12.69 -22.62
C SER A 205 -12.65 -13.00 -24.00
N GLN A 206 -11.75 -13.22 -24.97
CA GLN A 206 -12.17 -13.62 -26.30
C GLN A 206 -12.31 -15.14 -26.33
N ASN A 207 -13.44 -15.65 -26.85
CA ASN A 207 -13.69 -17.08 -27.04
C ASN A 207 -13.64 -17.94 -25.75
N TYR A 208 -13.77 -17.33 -24.58
CA TYR A 208 -13.88 -18.03 -23.28
C TYR A 208 -15.34 -18.05 -22.81
N ARG A 209 -15.85 -19.23 -22.45
CA ARG A 209 -17.13 -19.42 -21.77
C ARG A 209 -16.89 -20.10 -20.43
N GLY A 210 -17.53 -19.62 -19.35
CA GLY A 210 -17.43 -20.21 -18.02
C GLY A 210 -16.46 -19.50 -17.07
N SER A 211 -15.81 -20.26 -16.18
CA SER A 211 -14.79 -19.73 -15.26
C SER A 211 -13.55 -19.30 -16.05
N VAL A 212 -13.39 -18.00 -16.25
CA VAL A 212 -12.23 -17.43 -16.96
C VAL A 212 -11.12 -17.04 -16.00
N ILE A 213 -11.47 -16.72 -14.75
CA ILE A 213 -10.55 -16.19 -13.74
C ILE A 213 -10.57 -17.09 -12.52
N GLY A 214 -9.39 -17.43 -12.02
CA GLY A 214 -9.21 -18.16 -10.77
C GLY A 214 -9.75 -17.38 -9.57
N TYR A 215 -10.19 -18.11 -8.57
CA TYR A 215 -10.80 -17.56 -7.35
C TYR A 215 -10.00 -17.99 -6.13
N GLY A 216 -10.16 -17.28 -5.02
CA GLY A 216 -9.38 -17.46 -3.81
C GLY A 216 -8.06 -16.67 -3.83
N PRO A 217 -7.42 -16.54 -2.65
CA PRO A 217 -6.25 -15.68 -2.47
C PRO A 217 -4.98 -16.18 -3.19
N ALA A 218 -4.92 -17.44 -3.61
CA ALA A 218 -3.80 -18.00 -4.37
C ALA A 218 -3.85 -17.61 -5.87
N TYR A 219 -5.05 -17.34 -6.39
CA TYR A 219 -5.28 -17.14 -7.82
C TYR A 219 -5.78 -15.74 -8.17
N SER A 220 -6.13 -14.95 -7.16
CA SER A 220 -6.57 -13.57 -7.34
C SER A 220 -6.14 -12.73 -6.14
N ARG A 221 -5.58 -11.55 -6.40
CA ARG A 221 -5.28 -10.57 -5.35
C ARG A 221 -5.31 -9.16 -5.91
N LEU A 222 -5.93 -8.24 -5.19
CA LEU A 222 -5.86 -6.81 -5.41
C LEU A 222 -5.39 -6.17 -4.12
N THR A 223 -4.32 -5.38 -4.19
CA THR A 223 -3.74 -4.68 -3.06
C THR A 223 -3.50 -3.23 -3.43
N ALA A 224 -3.76 -2.34 -2.48
CA ALA A 224 -3.39 -0.94 -2.56
C ALA A 224 -2.64 -0.54 -1.28
N GLN A 225 -1.57 0.22 -1.42
CA GLN A 225 -0.79 0.74 -0.31
C GLN A 225 -0.42 2.19 -0.61
N GLN A 226 -0.68 3.09 0.34
CA GLN A 226 -0.26 4.47 0.21
C GLN A 226 1.26 4.56 0.44
N VAL A 227 1.96 5.15 -0.51
CA VAL A 227 3.41 5.38 -0.45
C VAL A 227 3.70 6.71 0.25
N ASN A 228 2.93 7.75 -0.09
CA ASN A 228 3.01 9.05 0.56
C ASN A 228 1.68 9.82 0.42
N SER A 229 1.54 10.92 1.15
CA SER A 229 0.38 11.82 1.08
C SER A 229 0.57 13.00 0.11
N SER A 230 1.64 13.01 -0.69
CA SER A 230 1.92 14.09 -1.64
C SER A 230 1.09 13.93 -2.90
N THR A 231 0.58 15.04 -3.41
CA THR A 231 -0.16 15.13 -4.68
C THR A 231 0.61 15.91 -5.75
N ALA A 232 1.88 16.20 -5.51
CA ALA A 232 2.73 16.91 -6.46
C ALA A 232 3.35 15.95 -7.49
N GLY A 233 3.37 16.38 -8.76
CA GLY A 233 4.02 15.68 -9.86
C GLY A 233 3.05 15.01 -10.83
N ASN A 234 3.60 14.10 -11.61
CA ASN A 234 2.88 13.24 -12.55
C ASN A 234 1.91 12.31 -11.83
N ASP A 235 0.80 11.96 -12.50
CA ASP A 235 -0.31 11.26 -11.85
C ASP A 235 -0.42 9.77 -12.19
N GLY A 236 0.44 9.27 -13.08
CA GLY A 236 0.42 7.88 -13.51
C GLY A 236 -0.71 7.60 -14.51
N SER A 237 -1.32 8.63 -15.10
CA SER A 237 -2.31 8.53 -16.18
C SER A 237 -1.73 8.88 -17.56
N GLU A 238 -0.42 9.10 -17.65
CA GLU A 238 0.22 9.60 -18.86
C GLU A 238 0.08 8.60 -20.03
N PRO A 239 -0.06 9.11 -21.28
CA PRO A 239 -0.08 8.25 -22.46
C PRO A 239 1.15 7.36 -22.51
N SER A 240 0.94 6.06 -22.70
CA SER A 240 2.01 5.07 -22.87
C SER A 240 1.99 4.55 -24.29
N GLY A 241 3.15 4.50 -24.94
CA GLY A 241 3.37 3.85 -26.22
C GLY A 241 4.24 2.61 -26.06
N LEU A 242 4.12 1.66 -26.97
CA LEU A 242 5.20 0.70 -27.20
C LEU A 242 6.27 1.44 -28.02
N ALA A 243 7.54 1.06 -27.89
CA ALA A 243 8.51 1.47 -28.90
C ALA A 243 7.94 0.97 -30.24
N ASP A 244 7.74 1.89 -31.19
CA ASP A 244 7.52 1.48 -32.58
C ASP A 244 8.64 0.47 -32.89
N ASP A 245 8.27 -0.66 -33.50
CA ASP A 245 9.24 -1.55 -34.13
C ASP A 245 9.99 -0.67 -35.13
N ALA A 246 11.14 -0.13 -34.70
CA ALA A 246 12.00 0.67 -35.54
C ALA A 246 12.28 -0.21 -36.76
N GLU A 247 11.72 0.20 -37.90
CA GLU A 247 11.85 -0.50 -39.17
C GLU A 247 13.33 -0.83 -39.41
N GLU A 248 13.66 -2.08 -39.11
CA GLU A 248 14.86 -2.72 -39.58
C GLU A 248 14.58 -3.08 -41.05
N GLY A 249 14.93 -2.16 -41.95
CA GLY A 249 15.17 -2.46 -43.36
C GLY A 249 14.28 -1.76 -44.37
N ALA A 250 14.81 -0.70 -44.98
CA ALA A 250 15.28 -0.72 -46.37
C ALA A 250 16.18 0.49 -46.65
#